data_AF-A0A380FLS9-F1
#
_entry.id   AF-A0A380FLS9-F1
#
_cell.length_a   1.000
_cell.length_b   1.000
_cell.length_c   1.000
_cell.angle_alpha   90.00
_cell.angle_beta   90.00
_cell.angle_gamma   90.00
#
_symmetry.space_group_name_H-M   'P 1'
#
loop_
_entity.id
_entity.type
_entity.pdbx_description
1 polymer ?
#
loop_
_entity_poly.entity_id
_entity_poly.type
_entity_poly.pdbx_seq_one_letter_code
_entity_poly.pdbx_strand_id
1 'polypeptide(L)'
;MNAIKRFGSAMIVPVLMFAFFGIVLGFATLFKNPAIMGSIAKDGTTWFKIWSVIEAGGWTIFNHMEIVFVVGLPLSLAKKAPGHAALAALMGYLMFNTFINAILTQWPHTFGANLEKGVENVTGLKAIAGIETLDTNILGGIIISSIITWIHNRYYSKRLPEMLGVFQGLTFVVTISFFVMLPVALITCIVWPTVQNGISSLQGFYYWFRIYRRMALPFLRKSINSYWVTPLYLCTYRSRSSRSESWIESRMV
;
A
#
# COMPACT_ATOMS: atom_id res chain seq x y z
N MET A 1 26.28 4.29 -6.97
CA MET A 1 25.23 5.34 -6.97
C MET A 1 24.10 5.14 -8.00
N ASN A 2 24.27 4.35 -9.08
CA ASN A 2 23.22 4.19 -10.10
C ASN A 2 22.07 3.23 -9.72
N ALA A 3 22.32 2.22 -8.87
CA ALA A 3 21.32 1.20 -8.53
C ALA A 3 20.14 1.77 -7.72
N ILE A 4 20.40 2.53 -6.65
CA ILE A 4 19.37 3.14 -5.80
C ILE A 4 18.51 4.14 -6.60
N LYS A 5 19.13 4.94 -7.48
CA LYS A 5 18.40 5.89 -8.35
C LYS A 5 17.49 5.16 -9.35
N ARG A 6 17.98 4.07 -9.97
CA ARG A 6 17.18 3.26 -10.91
C ARG A 6 16.05 2.53 -10.20
N PHE A 7 16.29 2.03 -8.99
CA PHE A 7 15.25 1.42 -8.16
C PHE A 7 14.18 2.44 -7.74
N GLY A 8 14.57 3.65 -7.33
CA GLY A 8 13.62 4.72 -7.03
C GLY A 8 12.77 5.13 -8.23
N SER A 9 13.39 5.24 -9.42
CA SER A 9 12.66 5.51 -10.67
C SER A 9 11.70 4.38 -11.05
N ALA A 10 12.08 3.13 -10.78
CA ALA A 10 11.27 1.94 -11.06
C ALA A 10 9.95 1.89 -10.29
N MET A 11 9.93 2.48 -9.08
CA MET A 11 8.73 2.52 -8.24
C MET A 11 7.68 3.54 -8.71
N ILE A 12 8.03 4.45 -9.63
CA ILE A 12 7.10 5.47 -10.12
C ILE A 12 5.93 4.83 -10.88
N VAL A 13 6.18 3.75 -11.62
CA VAL A 13 5.17 3.10 -12.47
C VAL A 13 3.95 2.63 -11.65
N PRO A 14 4.10 1.84 -10.57
CA PRO A 14 2.99 1.53 -9.66
C PRO A 14 2.37 2.75 -8.98
N VAL A 15 3.20 3.70 -8.53
CA VAL A 15 2.74 4.86 -7.74
C VAL A 15 1.76 5.73 -8.50
N LEU A 16 2.00 5.95 -9.80
CA LEU A 16 1.10 6.72 -10.65
C LEU A 16 -0.28 6.08 -10.80
N MET A 17 -0.35 4.74 -10.79
CA MET A 17 -1.65 4.04 -10.82
C MET A 17 -2.42 4.30 -9.53
N PHE A 18 -1.79 4.22 -8.35
CA PHE A 18 -2.47 4.49 -7.08
C PHE A 18 -3.05 5.90 -6.99
N ALA A 19 -2.41 6.90 -7.61
CA ALA A 19 -2.91 8.27 -7.62
C ALA A 19 -4.27 8.37 -8.33
N PHE A 20 -4.41 7.76 -9.51
CA PHE A 20 -5.68 7.75 -10.25
C PHE A 20 -6.78 7.03 -9.46
N PHE A 21 -6.50 5.82 -8.97
CA PHE A 21 -7.50 5.03 -8.21
C PHE A 21 -7.86 5.71 -6.87
N GLY A 22 -6.94 6.44 -6.25
CA GLY A 22 -7.21 7.25 -5.06
C GLY A 22 -8.19 8.39 -5.32
N ILE A 23 -8.06 9.08 -6.45
CA ILE A 23 -9.01 10.12 -6.86
C ILE A 23 -10.40 9.51 -7.12
N VAL A 24 -10.46 8.37 -7.82
CA VAL A 24 -11.72 7.66 -8.08
C VAL A 24 -12.41 7.25 -6.78
N LEU A 25 -11.67 6.70 -5.81
CA LEU A 25 -12.19 6.37 -4.48
C LEU A 25 -12.64 7.62 -3.71
N GLY A 26 -11.91 8.73 -3.83
CA GLY A 26 -12.30 10.02 -3.25
C GLY A 26 -13.65 10.51 -3.78
N PHE A 27 -13.84 10.48 -5.10
CA PHE A 27 -15.12 10.82 -5.71
C PHE A 27 -16.22 9.84 -5.34
N ALA A 28 -15.96 8.53 -5.37
CA ALA A 28 -16.96 7.53 -5.01
C ALA A 28 -17.44 7.70 -3.56
N THR A 29 -16.53 8.00 -2.63
CA THR A 29 -16.87 8.27 -1.23
C THR A 29 -17.67 9.57 -1.08
N LEU A 30 -17.31 10.61 -1.83
CA LEU A 30 -18.01 11.90 -1.84
C LEU A 30 -19.46 11.73 -2.32
N PHE A 31 -19.65 11.05 -3.46
CA PHE A 31 -20.96 10.90 -4.10
C PHE A 31 -21.88 9.90 -3.40
N LYS A 32 -21.34 9.03 -2.54
CA LYS A 32 -22.11 8.17 -1.63
C LYS A 32 -22.50 8.87 -0.31
N ASN A 33 -21.97 10.05 -0.01
CA ASN A 33 -22.26 10.71 1.26
C ASN A 33 -23.66 11.38 1.24
N PRO A 34 -24.60 10.98 2.12
CA PRO A 34 -25.93 11.56 2.19
C PRO A 34 -25.93 13.05 2.54
N ALA A 35 -24.89 13.55 3.22
CA ALA A 35 -24.78 14.96 3.57
C ALA A 35 -24.51 15.87 2.35
N ILE A 36 -24.00 15.31 1.25
CA ILE A 36 -23.59 16.07 0.06
C ILE A 36 -24.61 15.91 -1.07
N MET A 37 -25.03 14.67 -1.33
CA MET A 37 -25.93 14.35 -2.44
C MET A 37 -27.40 14.18 -2.00
N GLY A 38 -27.70 14.42 -0.72
CA GLY A 38 -29.05 14.39 -0.17
C GLY A 38 -29.68 12.98 -0.14
N SER A 39 -31.00 12.91 -0.32
CA SER A 39 -31.77 11.66 -0.24
C SER A 39 -31.40 10.62 -1.30
N ILE A 40 -30.73 11.04 -2.39
CA ILE A 40 -30.34 10.18 -3.51
C ILE A 40 -29.16 9.26 -3.13
N ALA A 41 -28.36 9.65 -2.14
CA ALA A 41 -27.22 8.87 -1.66
C ALA A 41 -27.53 8.00 -0.43
N LYS A 42 -28.80 7.80 -0.07
CA LYS A 42 -29.18 6.83 0.97
C LYS A 42 -28.92 5.39 0.52
N ASP A 43 -28.58 4.55 1.49
CA ASP A 43 -28.35 3.12 1.29
C ASP A 43 -29.56 2.46 0.59
N GLY A 44 -29.30 1.81 -0.53
CA GLY A 44 -30.33 1.11 -1.34
C GLY A 44 -30.77 1.82 -2.62
N THR A 45 -30.48 3.12 -2.76
CA THR A 45 -30.83 3.89 -3.97
C THR A 45 -29.97 3.46 -5.17
N THR A 46 -30.51 3.52 -6.39
CA THR A 46 -29.79 3.15 -7.63
C THR A 46 -28.50 3.97 -7.80
N TRP A 47 -28.50 5.24 -7.40
CA TRP A 47 -27.31 6.09 -7.38
C TRP A 47 -26.21 5.55 -6.48
N PHE A 48 -26.54 5.20 -5.24
CA PHE A 48 -25.59 4.61 -4.30
C PHE A 48 -25.00 3.30 -4.84
N LYS A 49 -25.83 2.45 -5.47
CA LYS A 49 -25.38 1.20 -6.09
C LYS A 49 -24.39 1.44 -7.22
N ILE A 50 -24.64 2.40 -8.12
CA ILE A 50 -23.73 2.76 -9.22
C ILE A 50 -22.36 3.20 -8.65
N TRP A 51 -22.36 4.10 -7.67
CA TRP A 51 -21.11 4.56 -7.07
C TRP A 51 -20.40 3.50 -6.24
N SER A 52 -21.14 2.56 -5.66
CA SER A 52 -20.56 1.39 -4.97
C SER A 52 -19.86 0.44 -5.95
N VAL A 53 -20.38 0.28 -7.17
CA VAL A 53 -19.70 -0.50 -8.23
C VAL A 53 -18.41 0.20 -8.65
N ILE A 54 -18.43 1.53 -8.82
CA ILE A 54 -17.23 2.32 -9.14
C ILE A 54 -16.21 2.24 -8.01
N GLU A 55 -16.65 2.33 -6.76
CA GLU A 55 -15.79 2.20 -5.59
C GLU A 55 -15.13 0.81 -5.52
N ALA A 56 -15.90 -0.26 -5.76
CA ALA A 56 -15.36 -1.61 -5.81
C ALA A 56 -14.27 -1.75 -6.88
N GLY A 57 -14.49 -1.17 -8.08
CA GLY A 57 -13.47 -1.07 -9.11
C GLY A 57 -12.24 -0.28 -8.65
N GLY A 58 -12.47 0.82 -7.91
CA GLY A 58 -11.45 1.66 -7.29
C GLY A 58 -10.53 0.91 -6.32
N TRP A 59 -11.10 0.00 -5.52
CA TRP A 59 -10.34 -0.80 -4.56
C TRP A 59 -9.49 -1.90 -5.20
N THR A 60 -9.78 -2.32 -6.44
CA THR A 60 -9.07 -3.43 -7.12
C THR A 60 -7.55 -3.30 -7.08
N ILE A 61 -7.02 -2.12 -7.41
CA ILE A 61 -5.57 -1.88 -7.44
C ILE A 61 -4.95 -1.88 -6.03
N PHE A 62 -5.68 -1.37 -5.04
CA PHE A 62 -5.22 -1.40 -3.65
C PHE A 62 -5.25 -2.83 -3.10
N ASN A 63 -6.29 -3.60 -3.41
CA ASN A 63 -6.41 -5.00 -2.99
C ASN A 63 -5.33 -5.90 -3.60
N HIS A 64 -4.83 -5.55 -4.79
CA HIS A 64 -3.78 -6.30 -5.49
C HIS A 64 -2.47 -5.51 -5.64
N MET A 65 -2.20 -4.60 -4.70
CA MET A 65 -1.04 -3.71 -4.74
C MET A 65 0.27 -4.48 -4.94
N GLU A 66 0.40 -5.68 -4.36
CA GLU A 66 1.59 -6.52 -4.45
C GLU A 66 1.88 -6.94 -5.89
N ILE A 67 0.84 -7.38 -6.61
CA ILE A 67 0.96 -7.80 -8.02
C ILE A 67 1.37 -6.62 -8.89
N VAL A 68 0.81 -5.43 -8.65
CA VAL A 68 1.15 -4.21 -9.39
C VAL A 68 2.63 -3.86 -9.21
N PHE A 69 3.17 -3.96 -8.00
CA PHE A 69 4.60 -3.77 -7.76
C PHE A 69 5.47 -4.87 -8.37
N VAL A 70 5.03 -6.13 -8.31
CA VAL A 70 5.74 -7.27 -8.89
C VAL A 70 5.92 -7.12 -10.40
N VAL A 71 4.92 -6.60 -11.10
CA VAL A 71 4.94 -6.37 -12.55
C VAL A 71 5.59 -5.02 -12.91
N GLY A 72 5.46 -4.00 -12.06
CA GLY A 72 5.97 -2.66 -12.32
C GLY A 72 7.50 -2.52 -12.17
N LEU A 73 8.11 -3.23 -11.21
CA LEU A 73 9.56 -3.19 -10.99
C LEU A 73 10.40 -3.76 -12.15
N PRO A 74 10.11 -4.94 -12.71
CA PRO A 74 10.88 -5.51 -13.82
C PRO A 74 10.69 -4.68 -15.08
N LEU A 75 9.51 -4.09 -15.30
CA LEU A 75 9.22 -3.27 -16.47
C LEU A 75 10.17 -2.08 -16.60
N SER A 76 10.64 -1.56 -15.47
CA SER A 76 11.50 -0.38 -15.38
C SER A 76 12.98 -0.70 -15.09
N LEU A 77 13.27 -1.88 -14.51
CA LEU A 77 14.64 -2.32 -14.19
C LEU A 77 15.24 -3.29 -15.21
N ALA A 78 14.43 -3.93 -16.06
CA ALA A 78 14.92 -4.86 -17.07
C ALA A 78 15.69 -4.13 -18.17
N LYS A 79 16.87 -4.66 -18.53
CA LYS A 79 17.72 -4.08 -19.58
C LYS A 79 17.34 -4.55 -20.98
N LYS A 80 16.69 -5.70 -21.08
CA LYS A 80 16.31 -6.36 -22.33
C LYS A 80 14.89 -6.85 -22.19
N ALA A 81 14.11 -6.77 -23.26
CA ALA A 81 12.76 -7.34 -23.35
C ALA A 81 11.92 -7.17 -22.07
N PRO A 82 11.62 -5.92 -21.64
CA PRO A 82 11.02 -5.65 -20.33
C PRO A 82 9.67 -6.34 -20.11
N GLY A 83 8.90 -6.58 -21.18
CA GLY A 83 7.66 -7.37 -21.10
C GLY A 83 7.87 -8.83 -20.69
N HIS A 84 8.95 -9.47 -21.16
CA HIS A 84 9.28 -10.84 -20.76
C HIS A 84 9.77 -10.89 -19.31
N ALA A 85 10.51 -9.88 -18.86
CA ALA A 85 10.92 -9.75 -17.47
C ALA A 85 9.72 -9.61 -16.52
N ALA A 86 8.74 -8.79 -16.91
CA ALA A 86 7.52 -8.58 -16.14
C ALA A 86 6.68 -9.86 -16.04
N LEU A 87 6.55 -10.61 -17.15
CA LEU A 87 5.85 -11.89 -17.16
C LEU A 87 6.58 -12.93 -16.30
N ALA A 88 7.91 -13.02 -16.40
CA ALA A 88 8.70 -13.90 -15.54
C ALA A 88 8.54 -13.56 -14.05
N ALA A 89 8.50 -12.27 -13.71
CA ALA A 89 8.31 -11.80 -12.34
C ALA A 89 6.93 -12.18 -11.79
N LEU A 90 5.88 -11.98 -12.59
CA LEU A 90 4.52 -12.38 -12.25
C LEU A 90 4.45 -13.89 -11.99
N MET A 91 4.97 -14.69 -12.92
CA MET A 91 4.97 -16.15 -12.79
C MET A 91 5.77 -16.61 -11.57
N GLY A 92 6.96 -16.05 -11.35
CA GLY A 92 7.77 -16.37 -10.17
C GLY A 92 7.10 -15.99 -8.85
N TYR A 93 6.39 -14.87 -8.81
CA TYR A 93 5.62 -14.48 -7.63
C TYR A 93 4.42 -15.40 -7.37
N LEU A 94 3.70 -15.81 -8.41
CA LEU A 94 2.63 -16.80 -8.27
C LEU A 94 3.18 -18.16 -7.79
N MET A 95 4.30 -18.63 -8.36
CA MET A 95 4.97 -19.86 -7.91
C MET A 95 5.39 -19.77 -6.44
N PHE A 96 5.98 -18.65 -6.05
CA PHE A 96 6.35 -18.38 -4.65
C PHE A 96 5.14 -18.48 -3.71
N ASN A 97 4.01 -17.86 -4.06
CA ASN A 97 2.78 -17.95 -3.26
C ASN A 97 2.21 -19.37 -3.20
N THR A 98 2.24 -20.13 -4.31
CA THR A 98 1.83 -21.55 -4.29
C THR A 98 2.74 -22.41 -3.43
N PHE A 99 4.05 -22.13 -3.41
CA PHE A 99 4.98 -22.86 -2.55
C PHE A 99 4.76 -22.57 -1.07
N ILE A 100 4.52 -21.31 -0.71
CA ILE A 100 4.14 -20.95 0.66
C ILE A 100 2.86 -21.69 1.06
N ASN A 101 1.81 -21.64 0.23
CA ASN A 101 0.56 -22.36 0.50
C ASN A 101 0.79 -23.87 0.69
N ALA A 102 1.59 -24.49 -0.18
CA ALA A 102 1.92 -25.92 -0.08
C ALA A 102 2.72 -26.26 1.18
N ILE A 103 3.71 -25.44 1.56
CA ILE A 103 4.51 -25.62 2.79
C ILE A 103 3.62 -25.51 4.02
N LEU A 104 2.74 -24.50 4.08
CA LEU A 104 1.83 -24.29 5.21
C LEU A 104 0.81 -25.44 5.34
N THR A 105 0.30 -25.96 4.23
CA THR A 105 -0.65 -27.09 4.22
C THR A 105 0.01 -28.39 4.68
N GLN A 106 1.27 -28.63 4.29
CA GLN A 106 1.98 -29.87 4.62
C GLN A 106 2.59 -29.85 6.03
N TRP A 107 2.92 -28.67 6.57
CA TRP A 107 3.57 -28.50 7.88
C TRP A 107 2.80 -27.54 8.81
N PRO A 108 1.52 -27.83 9.14
CA PRO A 108 0.67 -26.91 9.91
C PRO A 108 1.19 -26.70 11.35
N HIS A 109 1.75 -27.73 11.99
CA HIS A 109 2.22 -27.68 13.38
C HIS A 109 3.50 -26.84 13.56
N THR A 110 4.33 -26.69 12.53
CA THR A 110 5.64 -26.00 12.63
C THR A 110 5.51 -24.48 12.45
N PHE A 111 4.53 -24.02 11.67
CA PHE A 111 4.38 -22.61 11.31
C PHE A 111 3.20 -21.92 12.01
N GLY A 112 2.44 -22.63 12.85
CA GLY A 112 1.37 -22.06 13.69
C GLY A 112 0.17 -21.50 12.91
N ALA A 113 0.12 -21.71 11.59
CA ALA A 113 -0.96 -21.28 10.72
C ALA A 113 -1.91 -22.46 10.47
N ASN A 114 -2.91 -22.62 11.34
CA ASN A 114 -4.00 -23.56 11.07
C ASN A 114 -4.86 -23.01 9.92
N LEU A 115 -4.61 -23.51 8.71
CA LEU A 115 -5.43 -23.29 7.51
C LEU A 115 -6.85 -23.87 7.63
N GLU A 116 -7.13 -24.70 8.65
CA GLU A 116 -8.47 -25.26 8.90
C GLU A 116 -9.54 -24.21 9.28
N LYS A 117 -9.16 -22.99 9.66
CA LYS A 117 -10.12 -21.93 10.05
C LYS A 117 -10.52 -20.96 8.93
N GLY A 118 -10.04 -21.19 7.71
CA GLY A 118 -10.30 -20.32 6.57
C GLY A 118 -9.63 -18.94 6.70
N VAL A 119 -9.50 -18.28 5.55
CA VAL A 119 -8.84 -16.95 5.34
C VAL A 119 -9.39 -15.84 6.24
N GLU A 120 -10.54 -16.04 6.89
CA GLU A 120 -11.21 -15.02 7.68
C GLU A 120 -10.74 -14.91 9.13
N ASN A 121 -10.01 -15.90 9.68
CA ASN A 121 -9.73 -15.95 11.13
C ASN A 121 -8.25 -16.02 11.53
N VAL A 122 -7.30 -15.89 10.58
CA VAL A 122 -5.86 -15.91 10.87
C VAL A 122 -5.18 -14.66 10.32
N THR A 123 -4.65 -13.84 11.23
CA THR A 123 -3.92 -12.61 10.89
C THR A 123 -2.66 -12.95 10.09
N GLY A 124 -2.55 -12.45 8.86
CA GLY A 124 -1.35 -12.63 8.03
C GLY A 124 -1.48 -13.63 6.87
N LEU A 125 -2.70 -14.05 6.51
CA LEU A 125 -2.98 -14.73 5.24
C LEU A 125 -3.85 -13.86 4.33
N LYS A 126 -3.56 -13.88 3.03
CA LYS A 126 -4.28 -13.16 1.98
C LYS A 126 -4.44 -14.05 0.76
N ALA A 127 -5.64 -14.06 0.16
CA ALA A 127 -5.85 -14.72 -1.12
C ALA A 127 -5.31 -13.85 -2.25
N ILE A 128 -4.21 -14.27 -2.88
CA ILE A 128 -3.67 -13.62 -4.08
C ILE A 128 -4.00 -14.52 -5.27
N ALA A 129 -4.87 -14.04 -6.17
CA ALA A 129 -5.34 -14.77 -7.36
C ALA A 129 -5.98 -16.15 -7.05
N GLY A 130 -6.66 -16.28 -5.90
CA GLY A 130 -7.33 -17.53 -5.46
C GLY A 130 -6.44 -18.49 -4.67
N ILE A 131 -5.17 -18.13 -4.40
CA ILE A 131 -4.25 -18.92 -3.58
C ILE A 131 -4.12 -18.26 -2.21
N GLU A 132 -4.45 -18.99 -1.15
CA GLU A 132 -4.28 -18.56 0.24
C GLU A 132 -2.78 -18.55 0.58
N THR A 133 -2.17 -17.37 0.61
CA THR A 133 -0.73 -17.21 0.91
C THR A 133 -0.54 -16.31 2.12
N LEU A 134 0.69 -16.25 2.61
CA LEU A 134 1.08 -15.32 3.66
C LEU A 134 1.01 -13.88 3.12
N ASP A 135 0.38 -12.98 3.86
CA ASP A 135 0.32 -11.55 3.51
C ASP A 135 1.69 -10.92 3.75
N THR A 136 2.55 -11.00 2.72
CA THR A 136 3.88 -10.42 2.74
C THR A 136 3.89 -8.93 2.41
N ASN A 137 2.70 -8.32 2.28
CA ASN A 137 2.50 -6.94 1.86
C ASN A 137 3.28 -6.60 0.56
N ILE A 138 3.44 -5.32 0.26
CA ILE A 138 4.24 -4.82 -0.87
C ILE A 138 5.70 -5.28 -0.74
N LEU A 139 6.24 -5.43 0.48
CA LEU A 139 7.64 -5.77 0.70
C LEU A 139 8.02 -7.13 0.10
N GLY A 140 7.19 -8.16 0.29
CA GLY A 140 7.42 -9.47 -0.33
C GLY A 140 7.44 -9.39 -1.85
N GLY A 141 6.46 -8.69 -2.44
CA GLY A 141 6.41 -8.47 -3.89
C GLY A 141 7.67 -7.77 -4.44
N ILE A 142 8.16 -6.73 -3.75
CA ILE A 142 9.38 -6.00 -4.13
C ILE A 142 10.62 -6.90 -4.12
N ILE A 143 10.80 -7.69 -3.07
CA ILE A 143 11.97 -8.57 -2.91
C ILE A 143 11.98 -9.62 -4.00
N ILE A 144 10.86 -10.33 -4.18
CA ILE A 144 10.72 -11.40 -5.18
C ILE A 144 10.91 -10.86 -6.60
N SER A 145 10.29 -9.73 -6.92
CA SER A 145 10.43 -9.09 -8.22
C SER A 145 11.86 -8.61 -8.49
N SER A 146 12.56 -8.11 -7.47
CA SER A 146 13.97 -7.72 -7.59
C SER A 146 14.87 -8.92 -7.88
N ILE A 147 14.65 -10.06 -7.21
CA ILE A 147 15.38 -11.31 -7.45
C ILE A 147 15.15 -11.78 -8.89
N ILE A 148 13.90 -11.84 -9.35
CA ILE A 148 13.57 -12.31 -10.70
C ILE A 148 14.13 -11.37 -11.76
N THR A 149 14.04 -10.06 -11.54
CA THR A 149 14.61 -9.05 -12.44
C THR A 149 16.13 -9.20 -12.55
N TRP A 150 16.81 -9.53 -11.44
CA TRP A 150 18.25 -9.82 -11.45
C TRP A 150 18.57 -11.08 -12.26
N ILE A 151 17.81 -12.18 -12.07
CA ILE A 151 17.93 -13.42 -12.84
C ILE A 151 17.71 -13.14 -14.33
N HIS A 152 16.64 -12.42 -14.67
CA HIS A 152 16.32 -12.05 -16.05
C HIS A 152 17.47 -11.27 -16.70
N ASN A 153 17.99 -10.24 -16.03
CA ASN A 153 19.10 -9.44 -16.54
C ASN A 153 20.39 -10.24 -16.74
N ARG A 154 20.59 -11.36 -16.02
CA ARG A 154 21.78 -12.21 -16.10
C ARG A 154 21.65 -13.33 -17.15
N TYR A 155 20.49 -13.98 -17.23
CA TYR A 155 20.31 -15.24 -17.96
C TYR A 155 19.52 -15.12 -19.26
N TYR A 156 18.77 -14.04 -19.48
CA TYR A 156 17.92 -13.88 -20.66
C TYR A 156 18.67 -13.96 -22.01
N SER A 157 19.94 -13.54 -22.06
CA SER A 157 20.73 -13.52 -23.31
C SER A 157 21.73 -14.66 -23.44
N LYS A 158 21.72 -15.64 -22.55
CA LYS A 158 22.61 -16.79 -22.65
C LYS A 158 22.08 -17.73 -23.73
N ARG A 159 22.93 -18.04 -24.72
CA ARG A 159 22.62 -19.05 -25.74
C ARG A 159 22.86 -20.43 -25.13
N LEU A 160 21.86 -21.29 -25.25
CA LEU A 160 21.93 -22.69 -24.86
C LEU A 160 22.39 -23.54 -26.07
N PRO A 161 23.00 -24.71 -25.86
CA PRO A 161 23.34 -25.63 -26.95
C PRO A 161 22.09 -26.05 -27.72
N GLU A 162 22.26 -26.43 -28.99
CA GLU A 162 21.18 -26.58 -30.00
C GLU A 162 20.01 -27.47 -29.53
N MET A 163 20.29 -28.54 -28.76
CA MET A 163 19.26 -29.42 -28.20
C MET A 163 18.36 -28.78 -27.13
N LEU A 164 18.83 -27.73 -26.44
CA LEU A 164 18.08 -26.97 -25.42
C LEU A 164 17.65 -25.58 -25.91
N GLY A 165 17.81 -25.30 -27.21
CA GLY A 165 17.48 -24.00 -27.81
C GLY A 165 16.02 -23.57 -27.60
N VAL A 166 15.10 -24.53 -27.47
CA VAL A 166 13.67 -24.30 -27.20
C VAL A 166 13.42 -23.60 -25.86
N PHE A 167 14.30 -23.80 -24.87
CA PHE A 167 14.17 -23.17 -23.56
C PHE A 167 14.78 -21.77 -23.51
N GLN A 168 15.41 -21.26 -24.56
CA GLN A 168 16.13 -19.98 -24.54
C GLN A 168 15.22 -18.77 -24.26
N GLY A 169 15.74 -17.78 -23.54
CA GLY A 169 15.04 -16.52 -23.28
C GLY A 169 14.14 -16.60 -22.04
N LEU A 170 12.83 -16.39 -22.21
CA LEU A 170 11.86 -16.32 -21.12
C LEU A 170 11.75 -17.65 -20.36
N THR A 171 11.61 -18.77 -21.08
CA THR A 171 11.39 -20.08 -20.47
C THR A 171 12.54 -20.47 -19.56
N PHE A 172 13.79 -20.21 -19.96
CA PHE A 172 14.96 -20.43 -19.12
C PHE A 172 14.94 -19.61 -17.83
N VAL A 173 14.55 -18.33 -17.91
CA VAL A 173 14.42 -17.47 -16.73
C VAL A 173 13.35 -17.99 -15.78
N VAL A 174 12.21 -18.44 -16.31
CA VAL A 174 11.12 -19.01 -15.51
C VAL A 174 11.56 -20.33 -14.85
N THR A 175 12.26 -21.21 -15.56
CA THR A 175 12.78 -22.47 -15.01
C THR A 175 13.77 -22.22 -13.87
N ILE A 176 14.72 -21.30 -14.04
CA ILE A 176 15.63 -20.92 -12.95
C ILE A 176 14.84 -20.32 -11.77
N SER A 177 13.87 -19.47 -12.07
CA SER A 177 13.03 -18.85 -11.03
C SER A 177 12.28 -19.91 -10.23
N PHE A 178 11.76 -20.97 -10.84
CA PHE A 178 11.11 -22.08 -10.11
C PHE A 178 12.02 -22.67 -9.03
N PHE A 179 13.26 -23.03 -9.39
CA PHE A 179 14.22 -23.61 -8.44
C PHE A 179 14.69 -22.61 -7.37
N VAL A 180 14.77 -21.33 -7.70
CA VAL A 180 15.15 -20.27 -6.74
C VAL A 180 14.00 -19.94 -5.80
N MET A 181 12.75 -19.97 -6.25
CA MET A 181 11.58 -19.62 -5.44
C MET A 181 11.30 -20.62 -4.33
N LEU A 182 11.64 -21.90 -4.52
CA LEU A 182 11.43 -22.95 -3.51
C LEU A 182 12.19 -22.68 -2.19
N PRO A 183 13.53 -22.47 -2.18
CA PRO A 183 14.24 -22.13 -0.95
C PRO A 183 13.85 -20.74 -0.43
N VAL A 184 13.54 -19.78 -1.30
CA VAL A 184 13.11 -18.43 -0.89
C VAL A 184 11.76 -18.46 -0.17
N ALA A 185 10.82 -19.30 -0.62
CA ALA A 185 9.54 -19.53 0.06
C ALA A 185 9.76 -20.12 1.46
N LEU A 186 10.61 -21.14 1.58
CA LEU A 186 10.93 -21.76 2.87
C LEU A 186 11.57 -20.77 3.85
N ILE A 187 12.54 -19.98 3.39
CA ILE A 187 13.16 -18.92 4.21
C ILE A 187 12.11 -17.90 4.64
N THR A 188 11.22 -17.51 3.72
CA THR A 188 10.17 -16.53 4.03
C THR A 188 9.23 -17.07 5.11
N CYS A 189 8.79 -18.32 5.05
CA CYS A 189 7.93 -18.91 6.09
C CYS A 189 8.56 -18.84 7.50
N ILE A 190 9.89 -18.95 7.61
CA ILE A 190 10.61 -18.91 8.88
C ILE A 190 10.84 -17.46 9.35
N VAL A 191 11.22 -16.57 8.43
CA VAL A 191 11.63 -15.20 8.76
C VAL A 191 10.43 -14.26 8.92
N TRP A 192 9.35 -14.49 8.17
CA TRP A 192 8.21 -13.58 8.11
C TRP A 192 7.48 -13.33 9.45
N PRO A 193 7.28 -14.33 10.33
CA PRO A 193 6.67 -14.08 11.65
C PRO A 193 7.42 -13.02 12.48
N THR A 194 8.75 -13.00 12.38
CA THR A 194 9.59 -12.01 13.04
C THR A 194 9.39 -10.62 12.45
N VAL A 195 9.29 -10.52 11.12
CA VAL A 195 8.98 -9.26 10.42
C VAL A 195 7.60 -8.75 10.80
N GLN A 196 6.61 -9.65 10.86
CA GLN A 196 5.23 -9.35 11.27
C GLN A 196 5.19 -8.75 12.68
N ASN A 197 5.87 -9.38 13.65
CA ASN A 197 5.98 -8.87 15.02
C ASN A 197 6.67 -7.49 15.06
N GLY A 198 7.68 -7.28 14.23
CA GLY A 198 8.33 -5.97 14.05
C GLY A 198 7.34 -4.90 13.58
N ILE A 199 6.53 -5.20 12.56
CA ILE A 199 5.49 -4.28 12.05
C ILE A 199 4.44 -4.00 13.13
N SER A 200 3.97 -5.02 13.85
CA SER A 200 3.01 -4.85 14.94
C SER A 200 3.54 -3.94 16.06
N SER A 201 4.83 -4.04 16.39
CA SER A 201 5.46 -3.15 17.38
C SER A 201 5.47 -1.68 16.94
N LEU A 202 5.75 -1.43 15.65
CA LEU A 202 5.74 -0.09 15.06
C LEU A 202 4.33 0.51 15.01
N GLN A 203 3.32 -0.32 14.75
CA GLN A 203 1.92 0.10 14.84
C GLN A 203 1.56 0.51 16.27
N GLY A 204 1.96 -0.28 17.28
CA GLY A 204 1.80 0.08 18.70
C GLY A 204 2.45 1.43 19.02
N PHE A 205 3.66 1.67 18.53
CA PHE A 205 4.35 2.95 18.67
C PHE A 205 3.58 4.10 17.99
N TYR A 206 3.04 3.89 16.78
CA TYR A 206 2.22 4.89 16.10
C TYR A 206 0.94 5.24 16.88
N TYR A 207 0.26 4.25 17.45
CA TYR A 207 -0.93 4.49 18.28
C TYR A 207 -0.58 5.29 19.54
N TRP A 208 0.54 4.95 20.19
CA TRP A 208 1.05 5.71 21.33
C TRP A 208 1.37 7.16 20.95
N PHE A 209 2.05 7.38 19.83
CA PHE A 209 2.34 8.72 19.32
C PHE A 209 1.06 9.51 18.96
N ARG A 210 0.03 8.84 18.42
CA ARG A 210 -1.27 9.46 18.12
C ARG A 210 -2.00 9.91 19.39
N ILE A 211 -1.91 9.13 20.47
CA ILE A 211 -2.44 9.48 21.79
C ILE A 211 -1.65 10.66 22.38
N TYR A 212 -0.32 10.60 22.33
CA TYR A 212 0.54 11.68 22.77
C TYR A 212 0.21 12.98 22.05
N ARG A 213 0.04 12.94 20.72
CA ARG A 213 -0.41 14.08 19.92
C ARG A 213 -1.79 14.57 20.32
N ARG A 214 -2.79 13.69 20.56
CA ARG A 214 -4.13 14.08 21.03
C ARG A 214 -4.12 14.72 22.42
N MET A 215 -3.21 14.32 23.31
CA MET A 215 -3.07 14.89 24.66
C MET A 215 -2.25 16.19 24.67
N ALA A 216 -1.20 16.27 23.85
CA ALA A 216 -0.30 17.43 23.80
C ALA A 216 -0.86 18.61 22.98
N LEU A 217 -1.61 18.37 21.90
CA LEU A 217 -2.22 19.44 21.07
C LEU A 217 -3.14 20.39 21.85
N PRO A 218 -4.07 19.91 22.71
CA PRO A 218 -4.87 20.80 23.55
C PRO A 218 -4.02 21.61 24.52
N PHE A 219 -2.96 21.02 25.08
CA PHE A 219 -2.09 21.68 26.05
C PHE A 219 -1.23 22.79 25.41
N LEU A 220 -0.64 22.50 24.24
CA LEU A 220 0.06 23.49 23.43
C LEU A 220 -0.87 24.59 22.92
N ARG A 221 -2.09 24.24 22.49
CA ARG A 221 -3.11 25.21 22.07
C ARG A 221 -3.53 26.12 23.23
N LYS A 222 -3.68 25.58 24.44
CA LYS A 222 -4.03 26.36 25.64
C LYS A 222 -2.89 27.29 26.06
N SER A 223 -1.64 26.82 26.00
CA SER A 223 -0.46 27.64 26.27
C SER A 223 -0.32 28.79 25.26
N ILE A 224 -0.40 28.51 23.96
CA ILE A 224 -0.32 29.55 22.90
C ILE A 224 -1.48 30.56 23.00
N ASN A 225 -2.70 30.10 23.28
CA ASN A 225 -3.87 30.99 23.39
C ASN A 225 -3.78 31.91 24.63
N SER A 226 -3.25 31.40 25.75
CA SER A 226 -3.01 32.20 26.96
C SER A 226 -1.94 33.28 26.78
N TYR A 227 -0.86 33.01 26.04
CA TYR A 227 0.26 33.95 25.92
C TYR A 227 0.13 34.97 24.77
N TRP A 228 -0.51 34.63 23.65
CA TRP A 228 -0.51 35.50 22.46
C TRP A 228 -1.87 36.04 22.06
N VAL A 229 -2.93 35.27 22.27
CA VAL A 229 -4.24 35.54 21.65
C VAL A 229 -5.15 36.33 22.60
N THR A 230 -5.18 35.96 23.88
CA THR A 230 -6.01 36.63 24.90
C THR A 230 -5.62 38.10 25.15
N PRO A 231 -4.32 38.49 25.17
CA PRO A 231 -3.91 39.89 25.28
C PRO A 231 -4.30 40.73 24.04
N LEU A 232 -4.26 40.12 22.84
CA LEU A 232 -4.58 40.81 21.58
C LEU A 232 -6.06 41.21 21.50
N TYR A 233 -6.97 40.33 21.97
CA TYR A 233 -8.40 40.60 22.02
C TYR A 233 -8.77 41.68 23.06
N LEU A 234 -8.07 41.72 24.20
CA LEU A 234 -8.26 42.78 25.20
C LEU A 234 -7.79 44.16 24.68
N CYS A 235 -6.70 44.19 23.88
CA CYS A 235 -6.24 45.43 23.23
C CYS A 235 -7.22 45.98 22.19
N THR A 236 -7.88 45.12 21.40
CA THR A 236 -8.87 45.57 20.38
C THR A 236 -10.21 45.97 20.97
N TYR A 237 -10.63 45.40 22.10
CA TYR A 237 -11.87 45.81 22.77
C TYR A 237 -11.73 47.19 23.44
N ARG A 238 -10.56 47.48 24.04
CA ARG A 238 -10.30 48.79 24.66
C ARG A 238 -10.31 49.93 23.64
N SER A 239 -9.81 49.72 22.42
CA SER A 239 -9.83 50.73 21.36
C SER A 239 -11.21 50.97 20.72
N ARG A 240 -12.19 50.08 20.96
CA ARG A 240 -13.55 50.22 20.41
C ARG A 240 -14.49 50.97 21.36
N SER A 241 -14.26 50.89 22.67
CA SER A 241 -15.00 51.66 23.68
C SER A 241 -14.73 53.18 23.64
N SER A 242 -13.48 53.60 23.39
CA SER A 242 -13.17 55.04 23.28
C SER A 242 -13.68 55.66 21.97
N ARG A 243 -14.02 54.84 20.97
CA ARG A 243 -14.52 55.29 19.68
C ARG A 243 -16.05 55.34 19.64
N SER A 244 -16.78 54.80 20.62
CA SER A 244 -18.25 54.93 20.67
C SER A 244 -18.72 56.19 21.40
N GLU A 245 -17.93 56.74 22.32
CA GLU A 245 -18.27 57.99 23.02
C GLU A 245 -18.23 59.21 22.10
N SER A 246 -17.29 59.26 21.14
CA SER A 246 -17.18 60.37 20.20
C SER A 246 -18.31 60.46 19.16
N TRP A 247 -19.07 59.37 18.94
CA TRP A 247 -20.19 59.36 17.97
C TRP A 247 -21.53 59.81 18.58
N ILE A 248 -21.63 59.87 19.92
CA ILE A 248 -22.86 60.26 20.61
C ILE A 248 -22.93 61.80 20.76
N GLU A 249 -21.81 62.49 20.95
CA GLU A 249 -21.78 63.96 21.06
C GLU A 249 -22.06 64.70 19.75
N SER A 250 -21.68 64.16 18.58
CA SER A 250 -21.89 64.85 17.29
C SER A 250 -23.30 64.76 16.70
N ARG A 251 -24.26 64.13 17.40
CA ARG A 251 -25.67 64.05 16.99
C ARG A 251 -26.62 64.88 17.87
N MET A 252 -26.10 65.67 18.80
CA MET A 252 -26.91 66.40 19.78
C MET A 252 -26.78 67.94 19.69
N VAL A 253 -26.44 68.47 18.50
CA VAL A 253 -26.49 69.90 18.16
C VAL A 253 -27.08 70.08 16.77
#